data_AF-A0A534J4T7-F1
#
_entry.id   AF-A0A534J4T7-F1
#
_cell.length_a   1.000
_cell.length_b   1.000
_cell.length_c   1.000
_cell.angle_alpha   90.00
_cell.angle_beta   90.00
_cell.angle_gamma   90.00
#
_symmetry.space_group_name_H-M   'P 1'
#
loop_
_entity.id
_entity.type
_entity.pdbx_description
1 polymer ?
#
loop_
_entity_poly.entity_id
_entity_poly.type
_entity_poly.pdbx_seq_one_letter_code
_entity_poly.pdbx_strand_id
1 'polypeptide(L)'
;MNVHRAYSAEGAFCLGGLFFIALAFVADLAEHLASVGDEMGHSAGGGDIFVRINLPVMGIAFIAFGLGMYLLNEQRDRIHFLAYVAGLLIITDGIAHLFAVSDHIDIPLYVAGFAVTAVVQVGGGLLLPFLPRGWDRYWIVFTVALIAAFVASRSFALPPLWRLEEIEPLGIFSKAVEVFSLFPLVELVLRERRVPTGTPATGR
;
A
#
# COMPACT_ATOMS: atom_id res chain seq x y z
N MET A 1 7.35 4.49 18.29
CA MET A 1 6.11 3.76 18.65
C MET A 1 6.34 3.14 20.03
N ASN A 2 5.48 3.41 21.02
CA ASN A 2 5.64 2.87 22.37
C ASN A 2 5.26 1.38 22.33
N VAL A 3 6.20 0.46 22.59
CA VAL A 3 6.02 -1.00 22.40
C VAL A 3 4.83 -1.54 23.20
N HIS A 4 4.49 -0.91 24.33
CA HIS A 4 3.29 -1.22 25.10
C HIS A 4 1.97 -1.09 24.32
N ARG A 5 1.93 -0.29 23.25
CA ARG A 5 0.75 -0.12 22.40
C ARG A 5 0.57 -1.24 21.38
N ALA A 6 1.61 -2.02 21.07
CA ALA A 6 1.43 -3.27 20.33
C ALA A 6 0.60 -4.29 21.13
N TYR A 7 0.61 -4.17 22.46
CA TYR A 7 -0.18 -4.98 23.39
C TYR A 7 -1.52 -4.32 23.78
N SER A 8 -1.98 -3.30 23.04
CA SER A 8 -3.33 -2.74 23.20
C SER A 8 -4.33 -3.43 22.26
N ALA A 9 -5.64 -3.22 22.47
CA ALA A 9 -6.67 -3.76 21.60
C ALA A 9 -6.51 -3.24 20.15
N GLU A 10 -6.19 -1.96 19.99
CA GLU A 10 -5.92 -1.32 18.70
C GLU A 10 -4.72 -1.96 17.99
N GLY A 11 -3.63 -2.18 18.74
CA GLY A 11 -2.44 -2.87 18.26
C GLY A 11 -2.75 -4.30 17.83
N ALA A 12 -3.53 -5.04 18.63
CA ALA A 12 -3.95 -6.40 18.33
C ALA A 12 -4.80 -6.47 17.05
N PHE A 13 -5.68 -5.51 16.81
CA PHE A 13 -6.44 -5.42 15.56
C PHE A 13 -5.53 -5.14 14.34
N CYS A 14 -4.57 -4.22 14.48
CA CYS A 14 -3.62 -3.96 13.38
C CYS A 14 -2.74 -5.18 13.07
N LEU A 15 -2.21 -5.84 14.11
CA LEU A 15 -1.42 -7.06 13.98
C LEU A 15 -2.23 -8.23 13.44
N GLY A 16 -3.48 -8.40 13.88
CA GLY A 16 -4.40 -9.40 13.36
C GLY A 16 -4.71 -9.17 11.89
N GLY A 17 -4.92 -7.91 11.48
CA GLY A 17 -5.14 -7.59 10.07
C GLY A 17 -3.91 -7.88 9.20
N LEU A 18 -2.70 -7.52 9.67
CA LEU A 18 -1.45 -7.88 9.02
C LEU A 18 -1.26 -9.41 8.93
N PHE A 19 -1.66 -10.14 9.96
CA PHE A 19 -1.61 -11.61 9.96
C PHE A 19 -2.52 -12.20 8.89
N PHE A 20 -3.75 -11.71 8.72
CA PHE A 20 -4.64 -12.17 7.65
C PHE A 20 -4.09 -11.88 6.25
N ILE A 21 -3.50 -10.71 6.05
CA ILE A 21 -2.84 -10.35 4.78
C ILE A 21 -1.66 -11.28 4.51
N ALA A 22 -0.80 -11.51 5.51
CA ALA A 22 0.35 -12.39 5.38
C ALA A 22 -0.07 -13.84 5.10
N LEU A 23 -1.10 -14.33 5.79
CA LEU A 23 -1.65 -15.67 5.57
C LEU A 23 -2.18 -15.81 4.13
N ALA A 24 -2.93 -14.82 3.66
CA ALA A 24 -3.47 -14.80 2.29
C ALA A 24 -2.35 -14.83 1.25
N PHE A 25 -1.34 -13.97 1.42
CA PHE A 25 -0.20 -13.92 0.52
C PHE A 25 0.61 -15.21 0.53
N VAL A 26 0.90 -15.79 1.70
CA VAL A 26 1.66 -17.04 1.79
C VAL A 26 0.91 -18.19 1.14
N ALA A 27 -0.41 -18.28 1.33
CA ALA A 27 -1.22 -19.30 0.69
C ALA A 27 -1.19 -19.16 -0.84
N ASP A 28 -1.39 -17.93 -1.34
CA ASP A 28 -1.35 -17.63 -2.77
C ASP A 28 0.03 -17.88 -3.40
N LEU A 29 1.11 -17.46 -2.73
CA LEU A 29 2.48 -17.68 -3.17
C LEU A 29 2.81 -19.18 -3.19
N ALA A 30 2.38 -19.95 -2.20
CA ALA A 30 2.60 -21.39 -2.15
C ALA A 30 1.91 -22.13 -3.31
N GLU A 31 0.71 -21.70 -3.68
CA GLU A 31 -0.01 -22.22 -4.85
C GLU A 31 0.73 -21.92 -6.15
N HIS A 32 1.21 -20.68 -6.34
CA HIS A 32 1.99 -20.30 -7.51
C HIS A 32 3.32 -21.04 -7.57
N LEU A 33 4.05 -21.14 -6.46
CA LEU A 33 5.32 -21.89 -6.41
C LEU A 33 5.14 -23.38 -6.71
N ALA A 34 4.01 -23.98 -6.33
CA ALA A 34 3.70 -25.37 -6.63
C ALA A 34 3.40 -25.64 -8.12
N SER A 35 3.06 -24.60 -8.89
CA SER A 35 2.76 -24.68 -10.33
C SER A 35 3.93 -24.25 -11.22
N VAL A 36 5.04 -23.78 -10.64
CA VAL A 36 6.25 -23.43 -11.41
C VAL A 36 6.86 -24.68 -12.04
N GLY A 37 6.85 -24.73 -13.38
CA GLY A 37 7.50 -25.79 -14.17
C GLY A 37 6.57 -26.83 -14.79
N ASP A 38 5.25 -26.71 -14.63
CA ASP A 38 4.27 -27.58 -15.30
C ASP A 38 3.98 -27.06 -16.73
N GLU A 39 4.40 -27.80 -17.76
CA GLU A 39 4.36 -27.34 -19.17
C GLU A 39 2.98 -27.34 -19.84
N MET A 40 1.90 -27.81 -19.20
CA MET A 40 0.60 -27.82 -19.86
C MET A 40 -0.57 -27.89 -18.86
N GLY A 41 -1.07 -26.73 -18.46
CA GLY A 41 -2.31 -26.65 -17.69
C GLY A 41 -2.58 -25.26 -17.12
N HIS A 42 -3.06 -24.34 -17.96
CA HIS A 42 -3.80 -23.14 -17.57
C HIS A 42 -3.62 -22.64 -16.11
N SER A 43 -2.46 -22.04 -15.78
CA SER A 43 -2.36 -21.12 -14.63
C SER A 43 -2.99 -19.76 -14.98
N ALA A 44 -4.12 -19.79 -15.70
CA ALA A 44 -4.88 -18.62 -16.08
C ALA A 44 -5.77 -18.22 -14.91
N GLY A 45 -5.23 -17.40 -14.01
CA GLY A 45 -6.03 -16.48 -13.20
C GLY A 45 -6.22 -16.86 -11.74
N GLY A 46 -5.18 -16.59 -10.93
CA GLY A 46 -5.29 -16.25 -9.52
C GLY A 46 -5.52 -17.43 -8.60
N GLY A 47 -4.73 -17.50 -7.52
CA GLY A 47 -5.10 -18.32 -6.37
C GLY A 47 -6.53 -18.00 -5.95
N ASP A 48 -7.22 -19.00 -5.39
CA ASP A 48 -8.66 -18.97 -5.07
C ASP A 48 -9.13 -17.54 -4.76
N ILE A 49 -10.09 -17.03 -5.53
CA ILE A 49 -10.63 -15.67 -5.37
C ILE A 49 -11.02 -15.37 -3.90
N PHE A 50 -11.37 -16.42 -3.15
CA PHE A 50 -11.55 -16.37 -1.71
C PHE A 50 -10.30 -15.89 -0.96
N VAL A 51 -9.12 -16.44 -1.26
CA VAL A 51 -7.83 -16.07 -0.67
C VAL A 51 -7.42 -14.66 -1.09
N ARG A 52 -7.57 -14.30 -2.37
CA ARG A 52 -7.13 -12.99 -2.90
C ARG A 52 -8.04 -11.82 -2.58
N ILE A 53 -9.29 -12.07 -2.19
CA ILE A 53 -10.26 -11.01 -1.88
C ILE A 53 -10.68 -11.05 -0.40
N ASN A 54 -11.18 -12.17 0.12
CA ASN A 54 -11.83 -12.18 1.42
C ASN A 54 -10.84 -11.95 2.57
N LEU A 55 -9.68 -12.62 2.53
CA LEU A 55 -8.67 -12.48 3.59
C LEU A 55 -8.01 -11.09 3.58
N PRO A 56 -7.59 -10.52 2.42
CA PRO A 56 -7.12 -9.14 2.34
C PRO A 56 -8.15 -8.11 2.82
N VAL A 57 -9.41 -8.23 2.39
CA VAL A 57 -10.47 -7.30 2.81
C VAL A 57 -10.68 -7.36 4.31
N MET A 58 -10.71 -8.56 4.90
CA MET A 58 -10.79 -8.73 6.35
C MET A 58 -9.56 -8.16 7.06
N GLY A 59 -8.37 -8.35 6.50
CA GLY A 59 -7.13 -7.76 7.01
C GLY A 59 -7.15 -6.23 7.01
N ILE A 60 -7.56 -5.62 5.90
CA ILE A 60 -7.75 -4.17 5.77
C ILE A 60 -8.79 -3.67 6.77
N ALA A 61 -9.92 -4.38 6.94
CA ALA A 61 -10.97 -4.00 7.89
C ALA A 61 -10.46 -3.98 9.33
N PHE A 62 -9.65 -4.98 9.73
CA PHE A 62 -9.04 -5.00 11.06
C PHE A 62 -8.01 -3.89 11.25
N ILE A 63 -7.17 -3.63 10.25
CA ILE A 63 -6.22 -2.50 10.30
C ILE A 63 -6.97 -1.17 10.41
N ALA A 64 -8.00 -0.97 9.58
CA ALA A 64 -8.85 0.23 9.62
C ALA A 64 -9.48 0.41 11.00
N PHE A 65 -10.04 -0.65 11.58
CA PHE A 65 -10.63 -0.58 12.91
C PHE A 65 -9.59 -0.24 13.99
N GLY A 66 -8.47 -0.95 14.02
CA GLY A 66 -7.41 -0.72 15.02
C GLY A 66 -6.81 0.68 14.93
N LEU A 67 -6.43 1.10 13.72
CA LEU A 67 -5.84 2.42 13.47
C LEU A 67 -6.86 3.55 13.69
N GLY A 68 -8.12 3.32 13.30
CA GLY A 68 -9.22 4.27 13.52
C GLY A 68 -9.49 4.49 15.01
N MET A 69 -9.53 3.43 15.82
CA MET A 69 -9.69 3.53 17.27
C MET A 69 -8.55 4.33 17.92
N TYR A 70 -7.31 4.10 17.48
CA TYR A 70 -6.16 4.86 17.95
C TYR A 70 -6.33 6.36 17.69
N LEU A 71 -6.73 6.72 16.47
CA LEU A 71 -6.90 8.12 16.09
C LEU A 71 -8.10 8.78 16.76
N LEU A 72 -9.22 8.07 16.91
CA LEU A 72 -10.39 8.60 17.62
C LEU A 72 -10.11 8.90 19.10
N ASN A 73 -9.20 8.15 19.73
CA ASN A 73 -8.83 8.31 21.12
C ASN A 73 -7.78 9.41 21.34
N GLU A 74 -6.90 9.67 20.38
CA GLU A 74 -5.74 10.57 20.58
C GLU A 74 -5.68 11.79 19.66
N GLN A 75 -6.23 11.71 18.45
CA GLN A 75 -5.98 12.65 17.35
C GLN A 75 -7.24 12.84 16.49
N ARG A 76 -8.13 13.76 16.90
CA ARG A 76 -9.43 13.98 16.23
C ARG A 76 -9.44 15.05 15.14
N ASP A 77 -8.28 15.54 14.72
CA ASP A 77 -8.25 16.60 13.72
C ASP A 77 -8.38 16.06 12.29
N ARG A 78 -8.71 16.97 11.37
CA ARG A 78 -8.90 16.64 9.95
C ARG A 78 -7.61 16.18 9.27
N ILE A 79 -6.44 16.59 9.77
CA ILE A 79 -5.14 16.24 9.18
C ILE A 79 -4.87 14.76 9.42
N HIS A 80 -5.05 14.30 10.65
CA HIS A 80 -4.87 12.89 11.00
C HIS A 80 -5.91 12.00 10.32
N PHE A 81 -7.15 12.47 10.16
CA PHE A 81 -8.16 11.75 9.38
C PHE A 81 -7.77 11.60 7.90
N LEU A 82 -7.27 12.67 7.26
CA LEU A 82 -6.79 12.58 5.86
C LEU A 82 -5.58 11.64 5.74
N ALA A 83 -4.65 11.71 6.70
CA ALA A 83 -3.50 10.81 6.76
C ALA A 83 -3.90 9.35 6.96
N TYR A 84 -4.95 9.10 7.75
CA TYR A 84 -5.55 7.78 7.92
C TYR A 84 -6.15 7.24 6.64
N VAL A 85 -6.97 8.03 5.94
CA VAL A 85 -7.57 7.63 4.66
C VAL A 85 -6.48 7.37 3.61
N ALA A 86 -5.49 8.26 3.50
CA ALA A 86 -4.34 8.04 2.62
C ALA A 86 -3.59 6.75 3.00
N GLY A 87 -3.36 6.52 4.29
CA GLY A 87 -2.67 5.33 4.79
C GLY A 87 -3.38 4.04 4.43
N LEU A 88 -4.70 3.99 4.57
CA LEU A 88 -5.50 2.82 4.19
C LEU A 88 -5.49 2.55 2.67
N LEU A 89 -5.55 3.60 1.85
CA LEU A 89 -5.44 3.45 0.39
C LEU A 89 -4.06 2.94 -0.01
N ILE A 90 -2.99 3.49 0.59
CA ILE A 90 -1.62 3.04 0.34
C ILE A 90 -1.42 1.59 0.81
N ILE A 91 -1.98 1.19 1.96
CA ILE A 91 -1.95 -0.22 2.41
C ILE A 91 -2.66 -1.12 1.39
N THR A 92 -3.83 -0.70 0.91
CA THR A 92 -4.63 -1.46 -0.06
C THR A 92 -3.83 -1.69 -1.35
N ASP A 93 -3.15 -0.67 -1.84
CA ASP A 93 -2.28 -0.78 -3.01
C ASP A 93 -1.02 -1.62 -2.73
N GLY A 94 -0.44 -1.50 -1.54
CA GLY A 94 0.68 -2.35 -1.10
C GLY A 94 0.33 -3.83 -1.07
N ILE A 95 -0.91 -4.16 -0.71
CA ILE A 95 -1.42 -5.54 -0.78
C ILE A 95 -1.58 -5.99 -2.24
N ALA A 96 -2.04 -5.12 -3.15
CA ALA A 96 -2.09 -5.44 -4.56
C ALA A 96 -0.69 -5.74 -5.13
N HIS A 97 0.32 -4.92 -4.80
CA HIS A 97 1.71 -5.20 -5.15
C HIS A 97 2.24 -6.48 -4.49
N LEU A 98 1.77 -6.84 -3.29
CA LEU A 98 2.14 -8.09 -2.65
C LEU A 98 1.66 -9.30 -3.47
N PHE A 99 0.41 -9.29 -3.96
CA PHE A 99 -0.09 -10.35 -4.84
C PHE A 99 0.54 -10.34 -6.23
N ALA A 100 0.95 -9.18 -6.73
CA ALA A 100 1.70 -9.08 -7.98
C ALA A 100 3.06 -9.82 -7.93
N VAL A 101 3.62 -10.04 -6.73
CA VAL A 101 4.81 -10.89 -6.55
C VAL A 101 4.54 -12.33 -7.01
N SER A 102 3.39 -12.89 -6.63
CA SER A 102 3.00 -14.25 -7.04
C SER A 102 2.74 -14.32 -8.54
N ASP A 103 2.10 -13.30 -9.11
CA ASP A 103 1.74 -13.24 -10.53
C ASP A 103 2.96 -13.17 -11.45
N HIS A 104 4.08 -12.63 -10.95
CA HIS A 104 5.32 -12.43 -11.71
C HIS A 104 6.51 -13.20 -11.10
N ILE A 105 6.24 -14.31 -10.42
CA ILE A 105 7.24 -15.06 -9.64
C ILE A 105 8.43 -15.56 -10.47
N ASP A 106 8.22 -15.73 -11.78
CA ASP A 106 9.20 -16.19 -12.77
C ASP A 106 10.18 -15.09 -13.21
N ILE A 107 9.92 -13.82 -12.89
CA ILE A 107 10.73 -12.67 -13.30
C ILE A 107 11.35 -12.01 -12.06
N PRO A 108 12.63 -12.31 -11.71
CA PRO A 108 13.25 -11.85 -10.47
C PRO A 108 13.23 -10.33 -10.26
N LEU A 109 13.33 -9.55 -11.35
CA LEU A 109 13.27 -8.09 -11.28
C LEU A 109 11.90 -7.60 -10.79
N TYR A 110 10.82 -8.22 -11.23
CA TYR A 110 9.47 -7.87 -10.83
C TYR A 110 9.19 -8.32 -9.41
N VAL A 111 9.59 -9.53 -9.04
CA VAL A 111 9.53 -10.03 -7.66
C VAL A 111 10.19 -9.04 -6.69
N ALA A 112 11.40 -8.60 -7.00
CA ALA A 112 12.13 -7.66 -6.14
C ALA A 112 11.43 -6.29 -6.08
N GLY A 113 11.02 -5.74 -7.23
CA GLY A 113 10.35 -4.44 -7.30
C GLY A 113 9.02 -4.42 -6.56
N PHE A 114 8.18 -5.42 -6.78
CA PHE A 114 6.87 -5.55 -6.13
C PHE A 114 7.00 -5.83 -4.64
N ALA A 115 7.89 -6.73 -4.20
CA ALA A 115 8.08 -7.01 -2.78
C ALA A 115 8.56 -5.77 -2.00
N VAL A 116 9.53 -5.02 -2.54
CA VAL A 116 9.99 -3.77 -1.91
C VAL A 116 8.85 -2.75 -1.85
N THR A 117 8.13 -2.57 -2.96
CA THR A 117 7.01 -1.62 -3.05
C THR A 117 5.91 -1.98 -2.05
N ALA A 118 5.52 -3.25 -1.97
CA ALA A 118 4.52 -3.76 -1.05
C ALA A 118 4.90 -3.49 0.41
N VAL A 119 6.13 -3.81 0.82
CA VAL A 119 6.61 -3.55 2.19
C VAL A 119 6.60 -2.07 2.51
N VAL A 120 7.07 -1.23 1.59
CA VAL A 120 7.09 0.23 1.76
C VAL A 120 5.67 0.77 1.90
N GLN A 121 4.73 0.32 1.08
CA GLN A 121 3.35 0.79 1.11
C GLN A 121 2.56 0.27 2.32
N VAL A 122 2.65 -1.01 2.66
CA VAL A 122 1.96 -1.56 3.84
C VAL A 122 2.52 -0.94 5.11
N GLY A 123 3.84 -0.93 5.28
CA GLY A 123 4.49 -0.34 6.46
C GLY A 123 4.31 1.17 6.52
N GLY A 124 4.52 1.86 5.40
CA GLY A 124 4.39 3.31 5.31
C GLY A 124 2.97 3.80 5.48
N GLY A 125 1.98 3.11 4.92
CA GLY A 125 0.57 3.45 5.10
C GLY A 125 0.09 3.26 6.54
N LEU A 126 0.58 2.23 7.25
CA LEU A 126 0.33 2.06 8.69
C LEU A 126 0.92 3.21 9.52
N LEU A 127 2.10 3.67 9.14
CA LEU A 127 2.82 4.72 9.85
C LEU A 127 2.37 6.13 9.44
N LEU A 128 1.73 6.29 8.28
CA LEU A 128 1.42 7.58 7.69
C LEU A 128 0.68 8.54 8.62
N PRO A 129 -0.27 8.12 9.48
CA PRO A 129 -0.91 9.05 10.43
C PRO A 129 0.04 9.62 11.48
N PHE A 130 1.21 9.01 11.68
CA PHE A 130 2.17 9.37 12.72
C PHE A 130 3.45 10.01 12.17
N LEU A 131 3.64 10.02 10.84
CA LEU A 131 4.82 10.61 10.22
C LEU A 131 4.78 12.14 10.27
N PRO A 132 5.95 12.83 10.27
CA PRO A 132 5.99 14.27 10.08
C PRO A 132 5.42 14.66 8.70
N ARG A 133 4.61 15.72 8.63
CA ARG A 133 3.89 16.12 7.40
C ARG A 133 4.78 16.49 6.22
N GLY A 134 6.00 16.94 6.48
CA GLY A 134 7.00 17.18 5.42
C GLY A 134 7.34 15.94 4.58
N TRP A 135 6.94 14.73 5.01
CA TRP A 135 7.07 13.50 4.23
C TRP A 135 5.96 13.30 3.20
N ASP A 136 4.82 13.98 3.33
CA ASP A 136 3.64 13.78 2.47
C ASP A 136 3.96 14.04 0.99
N ARG A 137 4.86 15.00 0.69
CA ARG A 137 5.34 15.26 -0.67
C ARG A 137 6.11 14.09 -1.29
N TYR A 138 6.85 13.32 -0.49
CA TYR A 138 7.59 12.17 -0.98
C TYR A 138 6.65 11.00 -1.27
N TRP A 139 5.57 10.86 -0.51
CA TRP A 139 4.49 9.92 -0.81
C TRP A 139 3.82 10.25 -2.16
N ILE A 140 3.55 11.53 -2.45
CA ILE A 140 3.05 11.94 -3.76
C ILE A 140 4.02 11.57 -4.87
N VAL A 141 5.31 11.92 -4.73
CA VAL A 141 6.34 11.61 -5.73
C VAL A 141 6.44 10.11 -5.95
N PHE A 142 6.43 9.32 -4.87
CA PHE A 142 6.46 7.87 -4.93
C PHE A 142 5.25 7.30 -5.66
N THR A 143 4.02 7.69 -5.30
CA THR A 143 2.79 7.26 -5.97
C THR A 143 2.80 7.63 -7.45
N VAL A 144 3.18 8.87 -7.80
CA VAL A 144 3.26 9.30 -9.22
C VAL A 144 4.32 8.50 -9.98
N ALA A 145 5.46 8.17 -9.35
CA ALA A 145 6.48 7.35 -9.96
C ALA A 145 6.00 5.93 -10.26
N LEU A 146 5.19 5.33 -9.37
CA LEU A 146 4.60 4.01 -9.61
C LEU A 146 3.57 4.02 -10.75
N ILE A 147 2.72 5.05 -10.83
CA ILE A 147 1.81 5.26 -11.96
C ILE A 147 2.62 5.40 -13.26
N ALA A 148 3.68 6.22 -13.24
CA ALA A 148 4.54 6.43 -14.40
C ALA A 148 5.27 5.14 -14.82
N ALA A 149 5.74 4.33 -13.87
CA ALA A 149 6.38 3.04 -14.14
C ALA A 149 5.40 2.05 -14.80
N PHE A 150 4.15 2.00 -14.33
CA PHE A 150 3.09 1.22 -14.97
C PHE A 150 2.86 1.68 -16.42
N VAL A 151 2.65 2.97 -16.66
CA VAL A 151 2.44 3.49 -18.01
C VAL A 151 3.66 3.21 -18.90
N ALA A 152 4.88 3.43 -18.39
CA ALA A 152 6.10 3.24 -19.16
C ALA A 152 6.32 1.77 -19.56
N SER A 153 6.13 0.81 -18.64
CA SER A 153 6.26 -0.62 -18.93
C SER A 153 5.23 -1.14 -19.94
N ARG A 154 4.08 -0.48 -20.07
CA ARG A 154 3.02 -0.80 -21.05
C ARG A 154 3.15 -0.05 -22.37
N SER A 155 3.98 1.01 -22.41
CA SER A 155 4.16 1.86 -23.59
C SER A 155 5.48 1.62 -24.31
N PHE A 156 6.52 1.18 -23.58
CA PHE A 156 7.87 1.05 -24.08
C PHE A 156 8.51 -0.26 -23.62
N ALA A 157 9.24 -0.93 -24.52
CA ALA A 157 10.09 -2.05 -24.16
C ALA A 157 11.34 -1.53 -23.44
N LEU A 158 11.41 -1.74 -22.13
CA LEU A 158 12.48 -1.22 -21.29
C LEU A 158 13.55 -2.30 -21.01
N PRO A 159 14.85 -1.95 -20.96
CA PRO A 159 15.87 -2.85 -20.47
C PRO A 159 15.63 -3.23 -18.99
N PRO A 160 16.01 -4.45 -18.55
CA PRO A 160 16.63 -5.53 -19.32
C PRO A 160 15.64 -6.47 -20.02
N LEU A 161 14.33 -6.28 -19.84
CA LEU A 161 13.31 -7.23 -20.26
C LEU A 161 12.98 -7.13 -21.75
N TRP A 162 13.18 -5.96 -22.37
CA TRP A 162 13.00 -5.71 -23.81
C TRP A 162 11.67 -6.18 -24.40
N ARG A 163 10.64 -6.24 -23.57
CA ARG A 163 9.27 -6.57 -23.94
C ARG A 163 8.32 -5.58 -23.28
N LEU A 164 7.13 -5.44 -23.87
CA LEU A 164 6.03 -4.74 -23.24
C LEU A 164 5.40 -5.65 -22.19
N GLU A 165 4.98 -5.05 -21.09
CA GLU A 165 4.25 -5.76 -20.07
C GLU A 165 2.74 -5.73 -20.35
N GLU A 166 2.04 -6.82 -20.02
CA GLU A 166 0.61 -6.95 -20.31
C GLU A 166 -0.25 -6.08 -19.38
N ILE A 167 -1.46 -5.76 -19.82
CA ILE A 167 -2.43 -5.04 -18.99
C ILE A 167 -3.22 -6.06 -18.19
N GLU A 168 -3.01 -6.05 -16.87
CA GLU A 168 -3.63 -7.00 -15.96
C GLU A 168 -4.68 -6.32 -15.08
N PRO A 169 -5.79 -7.02 -14.72
CA PRO A 169 -6.82 -6.46 -13.85
C PRO A 169 -6.28 -5.96 -12.50
N LEU A 170 -5.33 -6.69 -11.89
CA LEU A 170 -4.71 -6.29 -10.62
C LEU A 170 -3.87 -5.02 -10.78
N GLY A 171 -3.14 -4.89 -11.89
CA GLY A 171 -2.41 -3.67 -12.25
C GLY A 171 -3.33 -2.46 -12.43
N ILE A 172 -4.47 -2.62 -13.12
CA ILE A 172 -5.48 -1.56 -13.26
C ILE A 172 -6.05 -1.17 -11.89
N PHE A 173 -6.41 -2.15 -11.06
CA PHE A 173 -6.93 -1.92 -9.72
C PHE A 173 -5.92 -1.12 -8.87
N SER A 174 -4.66 -1.56 -8.84
CA SER A 174 -3.57 -0.85 -8.16
C SER A 174 -3.48 0.61 -8.61
N LYS A 175 -3.47 0.87 -9.93
CA LYS A 175 -3.38 2.25 -10.45
C LYS A 175 -4.59 3.10 -10.06
N ALA A 176 -5.78 2.51 -10.01
CA ALA A 176 -6.97 3.23 -9.55
C ALA A 176 -6.82 3.64 -8.07
N VAL A 177 -6.36 2.73 -7.20
CA VAL A 177 -6.12 3.01 -5.78
C VAL A 177 -5.03 4.07 -5.61
N GLU A 178 -3.94 4.01 -6.37
CA GLU A 178 -2.89 5.03 -6.38
C GLU A 178 -3.44 6.42 -6.74
N VAL A 179 -4.25 6.52 -7.80
CA VAL A 179 -4.91 7.79 -8.17
C VAL A 179 -5.81 8.28 -7.04
N PHE A 180 -6.59 7.40 -6.41
CA PHE A 180 -7.43 7.78 -5.26
C PHE A 180 -6.62 8.21 -4.04
N SER A 181 -5.43 7.64 -3.82
CA SER A 181 -4.52 8.02 -2.73
C SER A 181 -3.96 9.44 -2.88
N LEU A 182 -3.84 9.95 -4.12
CA LEU A 182 -3.33 11.29 -4.38
C LEU A 182 -4.26 12.38 -3.82
N PHE A 183 -5.58 12.17 -3.77
CA PHE A 183 -6.52 13.18 -3.26
C PHE A 183 -6.24 13.58 -1.80
N PRO A 184 -6.22 12.67 -0.81
CA PRO A 184 -5.89 13.03 0.56
C PRO A 184 -4.42 13.49 0.71
N LEU A 185 -3.47 12.92 -0.03
CA LEU A 185 -2.06 13.33 0.03
C LEU A 185 -1.85 14.78 -0.43
N VAL A 186 -2.46 15.17 -1.55
CA VAL A 186 -2.40 16.55 -2.06
C VAL A 186 -3.05 17.51 -1.06
N GLU A 187 -4.21 17.15 -0.49
CA GLU A 187 -4.89 17.98 0.50
C GLU A 187 -4.04 18.17 1.77
N LEU A 188 -3.30 17.14 2.22
CA LEU A 188 -2.36 17.26 3.33
C LEU A 188 -1.25 18.29 3.05
N VAL A 189 -0.61 18.20 1.87
CA VAL A 189 0.46 19.13 1.47
C VAL A 189 -0.08 20.56 1.30
N LEU A 190 -1.28 20.72 0.74
CA LEU A 190 -1.91 22.04 0.60
C LEU A 190 -2.23 22.68 1.95
N ARG A 191 -2.58 21.88 2.97
CA ARG A 191 -2.86 22.36 4.32
C ARG A 191 -1.59 22.75 5.07
N GLU A 192 -0.50 22.00 4.92
CA GLU A 192 0.80 22.35 5.50
C GLU A 192 1.26 23.74 5.04
N ARG A 193 1.10 24.05 3.74
CA ARG A 193 1.46 25.36 3.17
C ARG A 193 0.60 26.52 3.66
N ARG A 194 -0.60 26.25 4.17
CA ARG A 194 -1.55 27.28 4.64
C ARG A 194 -1.32 27.69 6.08
N VAL A 195 -0.50 26.96 6.84
CA VAL A 195 -0.09 27.37 8.19
C VAL A 195 1.09 28.33 8.02
N PRO A 196 0.92 29.66 8.24
CA PRO A 196 2.04 30.58 8.16
C PRO A 196 3.01 30.23 9.28
N THR A 197 4.29 30.04 8.95
CA THR A 197 5.37 30.14 9.93
C THR A 197 5.20 31.49 10.64
N GLY A 198 4.79 31.44 11.90
CA GLY A 198 4.41 32.62 12.66
C GLY A 198 5.50 33.68 12.60
N THR A 199 5.12 34.89 12.20
CA THR A 199 5.84 36.10 12.52
C THR A 199 6.14 36.08 14.03
N PRO A 200 7.39 36.24 14.48
CA PRO A 200 7.64 36.42 15.90
C PRO A 200 6.85 37.64 16.34
N ALA A 201 6.01 37.49 17.37
CA ALA A 201 5.43 38.63 18.06
C ALA A 201 6.59 39.43 18.65
N THR A 202 7.06 40.45 17.94
CA THR A 202 7.94 41.47 18.49
C THR A 202 7.08 42.32 19.41
N GLY A 203 6.97 41.90 20.66
CA GLY A 203 6.50 42.77 21.73
C GLY A 203 7.55 43.85 21.99
N ARG A 204 7.23 45.09 21.66
CA ARG A 204 7.57 46.31 22.42
C ARG A 204 6.49 47.34 22.20
#